data_AF-W1UEE1-F1
#
_entry.id   AF-W1UEE1-F1
#
_cell.length_a   1.000
_cell.length_b   1.000
_cell.length_c   1.000
_cell.angle_alpha   90.00
_cell.angle_beta   90.00
_cell.angle_gamma   90.00
#
_symmetry.space_group_name_H-M   'P 1'
#
loop_
_entity.id
_entity.type
_entity.pdbx_description
1 polymer ?
#
loop_
_entity_poly.entity_id
_entity_poly.type
_entity_poly.pdbx_seq_one_letter_code
_entity_poly.pdbx_strand_id
1 'polypeptide(L)'
;MNELRNFSEFKCYTYSQRECTVIKNGMLKNYNFIVLYNVKTYEMRVSEFTDFFLHKERLNNSIHTNKNNYGTILILFLNYIFFNRAPKLKNIEELTIDIGNEFLNKYVYGDLQQQSNNRKMTVKLDEVIQKAEIALSRFYKWLFYNEKYQMKFIKKNDFVYKDSFRFNINHKIFRDTGLKSLFTVEYPH
;
A
#
# COMPACT_ATOMS: atom_id res chain seq x y z
N MET A 1 -17.16 17.83 5.55
CA MET A 1 -17.22 16.56 6.31
C MET A 1 -15.80 16.11 6.60
N ASN A 2 -15.33 16.26 7.84
CA ASN A 2 -13.95 15.96 8.27
C ASN A 2 -13.97 15.29 9.66
N GLU A 3 -14.72 14.19 9.82
CA GLU A 3 -14.94 13.55 11.13
C GLU A 3 -14.07 12.33 11.43
N LEU A 4 -13.08 11.98 10.60
CA LEU A 4 -12.23 10.79 10.82
C LEU A 4 -10.79 11.14 11.17
N ARG A 5 -10.56 11.94 12.22
CA ARG A 5 -9.19 12.33 12.65
C ARG A 5 -8.78 11.83 14.04
N ASN A 6 -9.55 10.95 14.68
CA ASN A 6 -9.13 10.34 15.95
C ASN A 6 -9.22 8.81 15.89
N PHE A 7 -8.10 8.17 15.55
CA PHE A 7 -8.03 6.71 15.40
C PHE A 7 -7.89 5.95 16.75
N SER A 8 -7.82 6.66 17.88
CA SER A 8 -7.62 6.09 19.22
C SER A 8 -8.82 5.30 19.76
N GLU A 9 -10.03 5.51 19.23
CA GLU A 9 -11.25 4.79 19.64
C GLU A 9 -11.46 3.46 18.90
N PHE A 10 -10.63 3.15 17.90
CA PHE A 10 -10.85 2.03 16.98
C PHE A 10 -10.18 0.71 17.38
N LYS A 11 -10.33 0.27 18.64
CA LYS A 11 -9.86 -1.08 19.06
C LYS A 11 -10.49 -2.24 18.28
N CYS A 12 -11.57 -1.99 17.53
CA CYS A 12 -12.35 -3.01 16.83
C CYS A 12 -12.35 -2.85 15.30
N TYR A 13 -11.47 -2.00 14.74
CA TYR A 13 -11.41 -1.84 13.29
C TYR A 13 -10.15 -2.41 12.68
N THR A 14 -10.27 -2.85 11.44
CA THR A 14 -9.16 -3.30 10.61
C THR A 14 -9.40 -2.84 9.18
N TYR A 15 -8.33 -2.51 8.47
CA TYR A 15 -8.40 -2.33 7.02
C TYR A 15 -8.52 -3.69 6.35
N SER A 16 -9.39 -3.79 5.35
CA SER A 16 -9.57 -4.98 4.53
C SER A 16 -9.77 -4.61 3.07
N GLN A 17 -9.62 -5.59 2.19
CA GLN A 17 -9.83 -5.42 0.76
C GLN A 17 -11.14 -6.07 0.32
N ARG A 18 -11.90 -5.36 -0.52
CA ARG A 18 -13.12 -5.88 -1.17
C ARG A 18 -13.05 -5.65 -2.67
N GLU A 19 -13.63 -6.57 -3.41
CA GLU A 19 -13.83 -6.43 -4.85
C GLU A 19 -15.31 -6.11 -5.08
N CYS A 20 -15.58 -5.14 -5.94
CA CYS A 20 -16.94 -4.81 -6.34
C CYS A 20 -17.04 -4.86 -7.87
N THR A 21 -18.02 -5.61 -8.36
CA THR A 21 -18.35 -5.70 -9.78
C THR A 21 -19.33 -4.61 -10.14
N VAL A 22 -18.97 -3.76 -11.09
CA VAL A 22 -19.84 -2.73 -11.65
C VAL A 22 -20.15 -3.09 -13.10
N ILE A 23 -21.44 -3.12 -13.43
CA ILE A 23 -21.92 -3.28 -14.80
C ILE A 23 -22.30 -1.90 -15.32
N LYS A 24 -21.63 -1.43 -16.37
CA LYS A 24 -21.94 -0.15 -17.02
C LYS A 24 -21.92 -0.34 -18.54
N ASN A 25 -23.00 0.05 -19.20
CA ASN A 25 -23.17 -0.06 -20.66
C ASN A 25 -22.91 -1.50 -21.18
N GLY A 26 -23.40 -2.52 -20.46
CA GLY A 26 -23.18 -3.93 -20.82
C GLY A 26 -21.76 -4.45 -20.58
N MET A 27 -20.83 -3.62 -20.10
CA MET A 27 -19.48 -4.03 -19.75
C MET A 27 -19.37 -4.31 -18.25
N LEU A 28 -18.84 -5.49 -17.92
CA LEU A 28 -18.50 -5.88 -16.56
C LEU A 28 -17.09 -5.35 -16.23
N LYS A 29 -16.99 -4.52 -15.19
CA LYS A 29 -15.70 -4.05 -14.67
C LYS A 29 -15.65 -4.24 -13.17
N ASN A 30 -14.63 -4.96 -12.73
CA ASN A 30 -14.39 -5.16 -11.31
C ASN A 30 -13.46 -4.05 -10.79
N TYR A 31 -13.67 -3.59 -9.55
CA TYR A 31 -12.86 -2.58 -8.88
C TYR A 31 -12.40 -3.05 -7.49
N ASN A 32 -11.20 -2.62 -7.09
CA ASN A 32 -10.64 -2.87 -5.77
C ASN A 32 -10.97 -1.73 -4.81
N PHE A 33 -11.50 -2.08 -3.64
CA PHE A 33 -11.83 -1.17 -2.55
C PHE A 33 -11.01 -1.50 -1.32
N ILE A 34 -10.52 -0.47 -0.63
CA ILE A 34 -10.06 -0.56 0.75
C ILE A 34 -11.23 -0.19 1.64
N VAL A 35 -11.57 -1.06 2.58
CA VAL A 35 -12.64 -0.81 3.55
C VAL A 35 -12.07 -0.80 4.96
N LEU A 36 -12.61 0.08 5.79
CA LEU A 36 -12.44 0.04 7.23
C LEU A 36 -13.59 -0.81 7.80
N TYR A 37 -13.25 -1.95 8.37
CA TYR A 37 -14.19 -2.97 8.82
C TYR A 37 -14.21 -3.08 10.34
N ASN A 38 -15.39 -2.97 10.94
CA ASN A 38 -15.58 -3.20 12.36
C ASN A 38 -15.77 -4.69 12.64
N VAL A 39 -14.83 -5.31 13.35
CA VAL A 39 -14.86 -6.76 13.62
C VAL A 39 -15.96 -7.20 14.58
N LYS A 40 -16.59 -6.26 15.32
CA LYS A 40 -17.68 -6.57 16.26
C LYS A 40 -19.06 -6.35 15.64
N THR A 41 -19.26 -5.23 14.95
CA THR A 41 -20.57 -4.86 14.40
C THR A 41 -20.73 -5.27 12.95
N TYR A 42 -19.66 -5.74 12.29
CA TYR A 42 -19.60 -6.09 10.87
C TYR A 42 -19.82 -4.88 9.93
N GLU A 43 -19.84 -3.65 10.47
CA GLU A 43 -19.97 -2.44 9.69
C GLU A 43 -18.75 -2.24 8.78
N MET A 44 -19.01 -1.87 7.51
CA MET A 44 -17.98 -1.56 6.52
C MET A 44 -18.13 -0.12 6.04
N ARG A 45 -17.02 0.61 6.08
CA ARG A 45 -16.92 1.94 5.47
C ARG A 45 -15.85 1.93 4.40
N VAL A 46 -16.15 2.51 3.23
CA VAL A 46 -15.13 2.68 2.20
C VAL A 46 -14.07 3.65 2.72
N SER A 47 -12.81 3.22 2.68
CA SER A 47 -11.67 4.06 3.06
C SER A 47 -11.32 5.02 1.93
N GLU A 48 -10.93 6.23 2.29
CA GLU A 48 -10.33 7.22 1.39
C GLU A 48 -9.10 6.70 0.62
N PHE A 49 -8.39 5.70 1.17
CA PHE A 49 -7.25 5.08 0.49
C PHE A 49 -7.64 4.23 -0.73
N THR A 50 -8.94 3.97 -0.92
CA THR A 50 -9.46 3.35 -2.16
C THR A 50 -9.09 4.16 -3.40
N ASP A 51 -9.05 5.49 -3.29
CA ASP A 51 -8.71 6.40 -4.39
C ASP A 51 -7.33 6.09 -5.01
N PHE A 52 -6.44 5.43 -4.26
CA PHE A 52 -5.17 4.91 -4.79
C PHE A 52 -5.38 4.03 -6.03
N PHE A 53 -6.35 3.11 -5.98
CA PHE A 53 -6.66 2.18 -7.08
C PHE A 53 -7.36 2.84 -8.27
N LEU A 54 -8.00 3.98 -8.04
CA LEU A 54 -8.76 4.71 -9.06
C LEU A 54 -7.90 5.66 -9.91
N HIS A 55 -6.59 5.68 -9.68
CA HIS A 55 -5.66 6.43 -10.51
C HIS A 55 -5.54 5.82 -11.93
N LYS A 56 -5.46 6.68 -12.97
CA LYS A 56 -5.41 6.28 -14.39
C LYS A 56 -4.38 5.18 -14.71
N GLU A 57 -3.22 5.21 -14.07
CA GLU A 57 -2.14 4.23 -14.25
C GLU A 57 -2.49 2.83 -13.71
N ARG A 58 -3.46 2.73 -12.81
CA ARG A 58 -3.84 1.49 -12.11
C ARG A 58 -5.21 0.96 -12.54
N LEU A 59 -6.04 1.80 -13.16
CA LEU A 59 -7.35 1.43 -13.69
C LEU A 59 -7.29 0.43 -14.87
N ASN A 60 -6.15 0.35 -15.57
CA ASN A 60 -5.94 -0.56 -16.70
C ASN A 60 -5.32 -1.90 -16.30
N ASN A 61 -4.87 -2.05 -15.05
CA ASN A 61 -4.33 -3.32 -14.56
C ASN A 61 -5.48 -4.30 -14.31
N SER A 62 -5.21 -5.60 -14.48
CA SER A 62 -6.13 -6.63 -14.02
C SER A 62 -6.36 -6.52 -12.52
N ILE A 63 -7.50 -6.99 -12.02
CA ILE A 63 -7.78 -6.93 -10.59
C ILE A 63 -6.82 -7.78 -9.77
N HIS A 64 -6.46 -8.96 -10.29
CA HIS A 64 -5.49 -9.83 -9.64
C HIS A 64 -4.13 -9.13 -9.54
N THR A 65 -3.72 -8.42 -10.59
CA THR A 65 -2.51 -7.58 -10.57
C THR A 65 -2.62 -6.49 -9.52
N ASN A 66 -3.72 -5.73 -9.46
CA ASN A 66 -3.87 -4.66 -8.47
C ASN A 66 -3.93 -5.18 -7.03
N LYS A 67 -4.59 -6.32 -6.80
CA LYS A 67 -4.70 -6.97 -5.50
C LYS A 67 -3.36 -7.53 -5.03
N ASN A 68 -2.69 -8.28 -5.88
CA ASN A 68 -1.44 -8.96 -5.53
C ASN A 68 -0.25 -8.00 -5.50
N ASN A 69 -0.21 -7.00 -6.38
CA ASN A 69 0.91 -6.08 -6.46
C ASN A 69 0.79 -4.89 -5.51
N TYR A 70 -0.42 -4.52 -5.07
CA TYR A 70 -0.62 -3.36 -4.19
C TYR A 70 -1.51 -3.69 -2.99
N GLY A 71 -2.74 -4.17 -3.26
CA GLY A 71 -3.78 -4.37 -2.25
C GLY A 71 -3.30 -5.03 -0.97
N THR A 72 -2.73 -6.23 -1.08
CA THR A 72 -2.26 -6.97 0.11
C THR A 72 -1.26 -6.18 0.94
N ILE A 73 -0.28 -5.54 0.30
CA ILE A 73 0.77 -4.78 1.00
C ILE A 73 0.18 -3.52 1.65
N LEU A 74 -0.70 -2.80 0.96
CA LEU A 74 -1.33 -1.60 1.52
C LEU A 74 -2.23 -1.93 2.70
N ILE A 75 -3.00 -3.02 2.63
CA ILE A 75 -3.83 -3.46 3.76
C ILE A 75 -2.95 -3.81 4.96
N LEU A 76 -1.87 -4.57 4.76
CA LEU A 76 -0.95 -4.91 5.84
C LEU A 76 -0.31 -3.65 6.45
N PHE A 77 0.13 -2.73 5.60
CA PHE A 77 0.77 -1.48 6.03
C PHE A 77 -0.18 -0.56 6.80
N LEU A 78 -1.40 -0.35 6.29
CA LEU A 78 -2.40 0.50 6.96
C LEU A 78 -2.80 -0.10 8.32
N ASN A 79 -3.00 -1.41 8.39
CA ASN A 79 -3.24 -2.08 9.67
C ASN A 79 -2.04 -1.95 10.61
N TYR A 80 -0.82 -2.05 10.07
CA TYR A 80 0.41 -1.87 10.84
C TYR A 80 0.44 -0.50 11.51
N ILE A 81 0.39 0.59 10.72
CA ILE A 81 0.62 1.94 11.24
C ILE A 81 -0.52 2.45 12.15
N PHE A 82 -1.76 2.05 11.89
CA PHE A 82 -2.92 2.54 12.65
C PHE A 82 -3.31 1.64 13.82
N PHE A 83 -3.03 0.33 13.78
CA PHE A 83 -3.53 -0.61 14.78
C PHE A 83 -2.45 -1.44 15.48
N ASN A 84 -1.42 -1.90 14.78
CA ASN A 84 -0.45 -2.88 15.31
C ASN A 84 0.90 -2.27 15.73
N ARG A 85 1.22 -1.06 15.31
CA ARG A 85 2.47 -0.37 15.67
C ARG A 85 2.38 0.27 17.06
N ALA A 86 3.50 0.40 17.76
CA ALA A 86 3.63 1.20 18.98
C ALA A 86 4.80 2.19 18.83
N PRO A 87 4.57 3.52 18.86
CA PRO A 87 3.27 4.19 18.94
C PRO A 87 2.48 4.08 17.62
N LYS A 88 1.15 4.16 17.71
CA LYS A 88 0.25 4.20 16.55
C LYS A 88 0.26 5.59 15.94
N LEU A 89 0.09 5.67 14.62
CA LEU A 89 -0.09 6.95 13.94
C LEU A 89 -1.50 7.47 14.23
N LYS A 90 -1.61 8.78 14.46
CA LYS A 90 -2.92 9.42 14.64
C LYS A 90 -3.57 9.79 13.31
N ASN A 91 -2.77 9.96 12.27
CA ASN A 91 -3.23 10.31 10.92
C ASN A 91 -2.14 9.92 9.91
N ILE A 92 -2.49 9.89 8.63
CA ILE A 92 -1.55 9.46 7.58
C ILE A 92 -0.47 10.50 7.29
N GLU A 93 -0.72 11.77 7.61
CA GLU A 93 0.19 12.90 7.38
C GLU A 93 1.43 12.90 8.28
N GLU A 94 1.39 12.15 9.39
CA GLU A 94 2.52 11.87 10.30
C GLU A 94 3.52 10.85 9.74
N LEU A 95 3.25 10.27 8.57
CA LEU A 95 4.07 9.22 7.98
C LEU A 95 5.46 9.72 7.59
N THR A 96 6.49 8.96 7.99
CA THR A 96 7.90 9.16 7.65
C THR A 96 8.42 7.97 6.84
N ILE A 97 9.55 8.14 6.15
CA ILE A 97 10.22 7.03 5.45
C ILE A 97 10.64 5.94 6.43
N ASP A 98 11.09 6.30 7.64
CA ASP A 98 11.51 5.35 8.67
C ASP A 98 10.38 4.41 9.10
N ILE A 99 9.13 4.88 9.17
CA ILE A 99 7.98 4.02 9.46
C ILE A 99 7.77 2.98 8.34
N GLY A 100 8.05 3.36 7.09
CA GLY A 100 8.02 2.43 5.96
C GLY A 100 9.16 1.40 6.02
N ASN A 101 10.37 1.83 6.36
CA ASN A 101 11.52 0.93 6.58
C ASN A 101 11.21 -0.08 7.71
N GLU A 102 10.70 0.43 8.84
CA GLU A 102 10.29 -0.37 10.00
C GLU A 102 9.28 -1.46 9.62
N PHE A 103 8.23 -1.07 8.87
CA PHE A 103 7.24 -2.01 8.37
C PHE A 103 7.83 -3.05 7.43
N LEU A 104 8.64 -2.64 6.45
CA LEU A 104 9.19 -3.56 5.44
C LEU A 104 10.16 -4.55 6.07
N ASN A 105 11.03 -4.12 6.99
CA ASN A 105 11.93 -5.01 7.70
C ASN A 105 11.16 -6.06 8.53
N LYS A 106 10.04 -5.68 9.15
CA LYS A 106 9.14 -6.68 9.78
C LYS A 106 8.45 -7.59 8.77
N TYR A 107 8.00 -7.04 7.64
CA TYR A 107 7.35 -7.80 6.57
C TYR A 107 8.26 -8.90 6.00
N VAL A 108 9.56 -8.60 5.81
CA VAL A 108 10.59 -9.54 5.33
C VAL A 108 10.59 -10.83 6.15
N TYR A 109 10.52 -10.73 7.48
CA TYR A 109 10.53 -11.88 8.38
C TYR A 109 9.14 -12.42 8.71
N GLY A 110 8.07 -11.81 8.18
CA GLY A 110 6.69 -12.14 8.51
C GLY A 110 6.25 -11.69 9.91
N ASP A 111 6.97 -10.75 10.52
CA ASP A 111 6.79 -10.23 11.90
C ASP A 111 5.80 -9.04 11.98
N LEU A 112 4.65 -9.15 11.33
CA LEU A 112 3.65 -8.06 11.28
C LEU A 112 2.52 -8.17 12.31
N GLN A 113 2.47 -9.24 13.10
CA GLN A 113 1.40 -9.49 14.07
C GLN A 113 1.92 -9.42 15.50
N GLN A 114 1.30 -8.56 16.33
CA GLN A 114 1.55 -8.54 17.78
C GLN A 114 0.93 -9.74 18.52
N GLN A 115 -0.02 -10.46 17.90
CA GLN A 115 -0.69 -11.60 18.51
C GLN A 115 -0.20 -12.90 17.91
N SER A 116 0.57 -13.62 18.72
CA SER A 116 1.06 -14.99 18.49
C SER A 116 -0.10 -15.94 18.21
N ASN A 117 -0.44 -16.10 16.94
CA ASN A 117 -1.01 -17.35 16.45
C ASN A 117 0.17 -18.15 15.86
N ASN A 118 0.26 -19.44 16.17
CA ASN A 118 1.33 -20.41 15.82
C ASN A 118 1.67 -20.57 14.32
N ARG A 119 1.59 -19.52 13.50
CA ARG A 119 2.09 -19.50 12.14
C ARG A 119 3.59 -19.31 12.17
N LYS A 120 4.30 -20.29 11.61
CA LYS A 120 5.74 -20.23 11.39
C LYS A 120 6.08 -18.93 10.65
N MET A 121 6.92 -18.11 11.25
CA MET A 121 7.50 -16.95 10.58
C MET A 121 8.31 -17.47 9.39
N THR A 122 7.92 -17.05 8.19
CA THR A 122 8.57 -17.46 6.94
C THR A 122 9.14 -16.22 6.28
N VAL A 123 10.47 -16.22 6.15
CA VAL A 123 11.23 -15.21 5.41
C VAL A 123 10.69 -15.10 3.99
N LYS A 124 10.45 -13.88 3.53
CA LYS A 124 9.95 -13.61 2.17
C LYS A 124 11.06 -13.73 1.15
N LEU A 125 10.71 -14.23 -0.03
CA LEU A 125 11.58 -14.22 -1.20
C LEU A 125 11.84 -12.78 -1.67
N ASP A 126 13.02 -12.51 -2.21
CA ASP A 126 13.44 -11.18 -2.67
C ASP A 126 12.45 -10.55 -3.65
N GLU A 127 11.90 -11.32 -4.58
CA GLU A 127 10.90 -10.82 -5.53
C GLU A 127 9.64 -10.31 -4.82
N VAL A 128 9.24 -10.95 -3.72
CA VAL A 128 8.09 -10.55 -2.91
C VAL A 128 8.43 -9.28 -2.13
N ILE A 129 9.65 -9.16 -1.61
CA ILE A 129 10.15 -7.97 -0.93
C ILE A 129 10.17 -6.77 -1.90
N GLN A 130 10.75 -6.94 -3.09
CA GLN A 130 10.81 -5.91 -4.13
C GLN A 130 9.41 -5.42 -4.55
N LYS A 131 8.45 -6.34 -4.70
CA LYS A 131 7.06 -5.97 -5.00
C LYS A 131 6.46 -5.13 -3.87
N ALA A 132 6.72 -5.47 -2.60
CA ALA A 132 6.25 -4.71 -1.46
C ALA A 132 6.88 -3.30 -1.40
N GLU A 133 8.18 -3.20 -1.65
CA GLU A 133 8.90 -1.92 -1.73
C GLU A 133 8.31 -1.00 -2.79
N ILE A 134 8.10 -1.52 -4.01
CA ILE A 134 7.53 -0.75 -5.12
C ILE A 134 6.09 -0.33 -4.81
N ALA A 135 5.30 -1.23 -4.22
CA ALA A 135 3.92 -0.95 -3.85
C ALA A 135 3.83 0.19 -2.84
N LEU A 136 4.63 0.09 -1.78
CA LEU A 136 4.67 1.08 -0.71
C LEU A 136 5.25 2.41 -1.20
N SER A 137 6.26 2.35 -2.08
CA SER A 137 6.88 3.53 -2.67
C SER A 137 5.89 4.33 -3.53
N ARG A 138 5.09 3.62 -4.33
CA ARG A 138 4.01 4.23 -5.13
C ARG A 138 2.90 4.78 -4.25
N PHE A 139 2.64 4.19 -3.09
CA PHE A 139 1.65 4.70 -2.14
C PHE A 139 2.11 5.98 -1.47
N TYR A 140 3.35 6.04 -0.98
CA TYR A 140 3.95 7.27 -0.43
C TYR A 140 3.94 8.40 -1.45
N LYS A 141 4.32 8.10 -2.71
CA LYS A 141 4.24 9.06 -3.80
C LYS A 141 2.81 9.55 -4.03
N TRP A 142 1.85 8.63 -4.06
CA TRP A 142 0.45 9.00 -4.26
C TRP A 142 -0.08 9.88 -3.12
N LEU A 143 0.23 9.56 -1.85
CA LEU A 143 -0.13 10.39 -0.70
C LEU A 143 0.47 11.79 -0.83
N PHE A 144 1.77 11.90 -1.17
CA PHE A 144 2.47 13.18 -1.29
C PHE A 144 1.90 14.11 -2.38
N TYR A 145 1.50 13.56 -3.52
CA TYR A 145 0.96 14.36 -4.64
C TYR A 145 -0.56 14.53 -4.60
N ASN A 146 -1.27 13.87 -3.68
CA ASN A 146 -2.71 14.01 -3.55
C ASN A 146 -3.04 15.17 -2.60
N GLU A 147 -3.74 16.17 -3.14
CA GLU A 147 -4.08 17.43 -2.45
C GLU A 147 -4.85 17.24 -1.14
N LYS A 148 -5.49 16.08 -0.94
CA LYS A 148 -6.20 15.75 0.30
C LYS A 148 -5.25 15.57 1.50
N TYR A 149 -3.98 15.21 1.28
CA TYR A 149 -3.03 14.89 2.33
C TYR A 149 -1.90 15.91 2.39
N GLN A 150 -1.61 16.42 3.58
CA GLN A 150 -0.50 17.35 3.81
C GLN A 150 0.67 16.61 4.46
N MET A 151 1.43 15.87 3.65
CA MET A 151 2.57 15.07 4.12
C MET A 151 3.69 15.97 4.66
N LYS A 152 3.97 15.89 5.96
CA LYS A 152 4.91 16.82 6.64
C LYS A 152 6.37 16.39 6.56
N PHE A 153 6.61 15.08 6.52
CA PHE A 153 7.94 14.49 6.70
C PHE A 153 8.50 13.82 5.45
N ILE A 154 7.79 13.94 4.33
CA ILE A 154 8.21 13.44 3.01
C ILE A 154 8.41 14.64 2.10
N LYS A 155 9.51 14.65 1.35
CA LYS A 155 9.91 15.73 0.44
C LYS A 155 9.91 15.22 -1.00
N LYS A 156 9.75 16.16 -1.94
CA LYS A 156 9.81 15.86 -3.37
C LYS A 156 11.09 15.13 -3.79
N ASN A 157 12.23 15.50 -3.19
CA ASN A 157 13.54 14.94 -3.52
C ASN A 157 13.76 13.51 -2.99
N ASP A 158 12.87 13.02 -2.11
CA ASP A 158 12.93 11.63 -1.65
C ASP A 158 12.51 10.67 -2.78
N PHE A 159 11.75 11.14 -3.77
CA PHE A 159 11.31 10.35 -4.91
C PHE A 159 12.34 10.36 -6.04
N VAL A 160 13.22 9.36 -6.05
CA VAL A 160 14.24 9.18 -7.10
C VAL A 160 13.73 8.31 -8.23
N TYR A 161 13.93 8.75 -9.47
CA TYR A 161 13.55 8.00 -10.67
C TYR A 161 14.79 7.37 -11.32
N LYS A 162 14.63 6.18 -11.88
CA LYS A 162 15.64 5.49 -12.67
C LYS A 162 15.08 5.20 -14.05
N ASP A 163 15.85 5.53 -15.06
CA ASP A 163 15.57 5.03 -16.40
C ASP A 163 16.05 3.60 -16.55
N SER A 164 15.18 2.78 -17.14
CA SER A 164 15.51 1.46 -17.64
C SER A 164 15.26 1.43 -19.14
N PHE A 165 16.15 0.74 -19.85
CA PHE A 165 16.03 0.57 -21.29
C PHE A 165 15.67 -0.88 -21.56
N ARG A 166 14.56 -1.09 -22.28
CA ARG A 166 14.15 -2.41 -22.75
C ARG A 166 14.31 -2.48 -24.25
N PHE A 167 14.85 -3.60 -24.72
CA PHE A 167 14.94 -3.91 -26.13
C PHE A 167 13.78 -4.84 -26.49
N ASN A 168 13.03 -4.49 -27.52
CA ASN A 168 12.13 -5.44 -28.15
C ASN A 168 12.94 -6.33 -29.12
N ILE A 169 12.36 -7.46 -29.52
CA ILE A 169 12.81 -8.39 -30.56
C ILE A 169 13.17 -7.64 -31.87
N ASN A 170 12.52 -6.50 -32.12
CA ASN A 170 12.81 -5.60 -33.26
C ASN A 170 13.89 -4.53 -32.99
N HIS A 171 14.71 -4.67 -31.95
CA HIS A 171 15.79 -3.75 -31.55
C HIS A 171 15.37 -2.28 -31.29
N LYS A 172 14.06 -2.02 -31.17
CA LYS A 172 13.56 -0.72 -30.71
C LYS A 172 13.85 -0.56 -29.22
N ILE A 173 14.48 0.57 -28.89
CA ILE A 173 14.79 0.96 -27.51
C ILE A 173 13.57 1.66 -26.92
N PHE A 174 13.04 1.09 -25.83
CA PHE A 174 12.02 1.73 -25.02
C PHE A 174 12.64 2.21 -23.72
N ARG A 175 12.54 3.52 -23.45
CA ARG A 175 12.89 4.10 -22.15
C ARG A 175 11.68 3.98 -21.23
N ASP A 176 11.85 3.30 -20.11
CA ASP A 176 10.87 3.15 -19.05
C ASP A 176 11.44 3.80 -17.78
N THR A 177 10.83 4.92 -17.36
CA THR A 177 11.22 5.67 -16.16
C THR A 177 10.46 5.13 -14.96
N GLY A 178 11.15 4.35 -14.12
CA GLY A 178 10.60 3.78 -12.89
C GLY A 178 10.94 4.58 -11.65
N LEU A 179 10.03 4.62 -10.68
CA LEU A 179 10.34 5.09 -9.32
C LEU A 179 11.24 4.04 -8.64
N LYS A 180 12.40 4.45 -8.12
CA LYS A 180 13.22 3.60 -7.24
C LYS A 180 12.50 3.39 -5.90
N SER A 181 12.84 2.32 -5.19
CA SER A 181 12.37 2.16 -3.81
C SER A 181 12.76 3.38 -2.98
N LEU A 182 11.82 3.87 -2.17
CA LEU A 182 12.07 4.89 -1.15
C LEU A 182 12.73 4.30 0.10
N PHE A 183 12.77 2.97 0.21
CA PHE A 183 13.09 2.27 1.44
C PHE A 183 14.46 1.60 1.36
N THR A 184 15.05 1.41 2.53
CA THR A 184 16.24 0.60 2.71
C THR A 184 15.82 -0.64 3.46
N VAL A 185 15.67 -1.75 2.73
CA VAL A 185 15.26 -3.04 3.27
C VAL A 185 16.46 -3.97 3.32
N GLU A 186 16.62 -4.68 4.43
CA GLU A 186 17.63 -5.72 4.54
C GLU A 186 17.14 -6.98 3.82
N TYR A 187 17.83 -7.33 2.74
CA TYR A 187 17.58 -8.56 2.01
C TYR A 187 18.28 -9.73 2.72
N PRO A 188 17.56 -10.78 3.11
CA PRO A 188 18.12 -11.90 3.87
C PRO A 188 18.87 -12.92 3.00
N HIS A 189 18.90 -12.74 1.67
CA HIS A 189 19.44 -13.67 0.68
C HIS A 189 20.35 -12.96 -0.32
#